data_AF-A0A0M4EF73-F1
#
_entry.id   AF-A0A0M4EF73-F1
#
_cell.length_a   1.000
_cell.length_b   1.000
_cell.length_c   1.000
_cell.angle_alpha   90.00
_cell.angle_beta   90.00
_cell.angle_gamma   90.00
#
_symmetry.space_group_name_H-M   'P 1'
#
loop_
_entity.id
_entity.type
_entity.pdbx_description
1 polymer ?
#
loop_
_entity_poly.entity_id
_entity_poly.type
_entity_poly.pdbx_seq_one_letter_code
_entity_poly.pdbx_strand_id
1 'polypeptide(L)'
;IYFVHEWIVPRHIMGVIVECHLHKNISNVIQRDAFSFVQYPEYRNEENDAKRAQSQPSVILIGIDSMSRVNFQRTMPLTAKFVRQTGWYEMLGYNKVGDNTLPNLLALLTGSSLRQVADFCNIKKTGCLDALTYLWNHYKNAGYLTAYAEDISAISTFNYLLPGFVRQPVDYYLRPFLQATEQTMKTVKHFGNSYCVGRKPSFRYVFDFCQQMIQRFITETPKPLFGLFWTNSFSHDDFSGPASVDKHFVKYLNDFKQLGLFEKAIVILFSDHGQRQGQLMEFPTSFLEERLPMLYIHLPAWFHQKYPKASKALEKNQRRLCSTFDLHLTLKDVLLTSNTRLTFPSASPCMGTSSLFYELPKERRCGEACIAEHWCTCESYVQVSVEGLEHLGSIIVYRINQVLSKSNVKGLCHRLKLGKVLRIEHKQHFDESGNKIQSSTDTFRLKFTTLPNGGLFRATIECDQSETVVDIQEDFITRLNSYGNESYCVSENALKRFCVC
;
A
#
# COMPACT_ATOMS: atom_id res chain seq x y z
N ILE A 1 -36.78 -7.79 -8.59
CA ILE A 1 -36.94 -8.71 -9.74
C ILE A 1 -37.10 -10.09 -9.15
N TYR A 2 -38.22 -10.77 -9.39
CA TYR A 2 -38.34 -12.20 -9.08
C TYR A 2 -37.59 -12.96 -10.17
N PHE A 3 -36.51 -13.64 -9.82
CA PHE A 3 -35.78 -14.47 -10.78
C PHE A 3 -36.59 -15.73 -11.03
N VAL A 4 -37.05 -15.91 -12.27
CA VAL A 4 -37.60 -17.18 -12.74
C VAL A 4 -36.44 -18.20 -12.78
N HIS A 5 -36.74 -19.49 -12.59
CA HIS A 5 -35.74 -20.55 -12.74
C HIS A 5 -35.00 -20.37 -14.09
N GLU A 6 -33.68 -20.56 -14.10
CA GLU A 6 -32.81 -20.39 -15.29
C GLU A 6 -32.63 -18.94 -15.82
N TRP A 7 -32.92 -17.91 -15.03
CA TRP A 7 -32.65 -16.53 -15.45
C TRP A 7 -31.14 -16.27 -15.63
N ILE A 8 -30.74 -15.92 -16.86
CA ILE A 8 -29.37 -15.53 -17.19
C ILE A 8 -29.11 -14.11 -16.67
N VAL A 9 -28.17 -13.98 -15.75
CA VAL A 9 -27.76 -12.68 -15.19
C VAL A 9 -27.11 -11.83 -16.29
N PRO A 10 -27.59 -10.60 -16.57
CA PRO A 10 -26.96 -9.72 -17.53
C PRO A 10 -25.52 -9.36 -17.13
N ARG A 11 -24.64 -9.19 -18.13
CA ARG A 11 -23.21 -8.91 -17.92
C ARG A 11 -22.92 -7.60 -17.17
N HIS A 12 -23.81 -6.62 -17.28
CA HIS A 12 -23.68 -5.34 -16.59
C HIS A 12 -24.04 -5.43 -15.09
N ILE A 13 -24.60 -6.55 -14.63
CA ILE A 13 -24.90 -6.79 -13.21
C ILE A 13 -23.65 -7.32 -12.51
N MET A 14 -23.13 -6.52 -11.58
CA MET A 14 -21.86 -6.80 -10.89
C MET A 14 -22.04 -7.67 -9.63
N GLY A 15 -23.27 -7.86 -9.19
CA GLY A 15 -23.58 -8.61 -7.98
C GLY A 15 -25.05 -8.48 -7.61
N VAL A 16 -25.41 -9.09 -6.49
CA VAL A 16 -26.76 -9.08 -5.94
C VAL A 16 -26.73 -8.83 -4.44
N ILE A 17 -27.74 -8.13 -3.94
CA ILE A 17 -28.08 -8.08 -2.51
C ILE A 17 -29.30 -8.97 -2.33
N VAL A 18 -29.16 -9.98 -1.48
CA VAL A 18 -30.20 -10.96 -1.16
C VAL A 18 -30.81 -10.58 0.18
N GLU A 19 -32.14 -10.49 0.22
CA GLU A 19 -32.90 -10.26 1.44
C GLU A 19 -33.65 -11.54 1.83
N CYS A 20 -33.56 -11.91 3.11
CA CYS A 20 -34.38 -12.96 3.70
C CYS A 20 -35.45 -12.31 4.58
N HIS A 21 -36.71 -12.70 4.36
CA HIS A 21 -37.85 -12.13 5.06
C HIS A 21 -38.58 -13.17 5.90
N LEU A 22 -39.34 -12.71 6.89
CA LEU A 22 -40.24 -13.57 7.65
C LEU A 22 -41.37 -14.07 6.74
N HIS A 23 -41.70 -15.36 6.80
CA HIS A 23 -42.74 -15.95 5.97
C HIS A 23 -44.07 -15.18 6.11
N LYS A 24 -44.66 -14.76 4.99
CA LYS A 24 -45.85 -13.89 4.88
C LYS A 24 -45.68 -12.42 5.32
N ASN A 25 -44.47 -11.95 5.63
CA ASN A 25 -44.21 -10.54 5.89
C ASN A 25 -42.93 -10.04 5.17
N ILE A 26 -43.10 -9.62 3.93
CA ILE A 26 -42.02 -9.13 3.07
C ILE A 26 -41.43 -7.80 3.59
N SER A 27 -42.18 -7.02 4.38
CA SER A 27 -41.63 -5.79 4.98
C SER A 27 -40.63 -6.08 6.11
N ASN A 28 -40.66 -7.29 6.69
CA ASN A 28 -39.76 -7.67 7.78
C ASN A 28 -38.53 -8.41 7.25
N VAL A 29 -37.48 -7.64 6.92
CA VAL A 29 -36.18 -8.15 6.50
C VAL A 29 -35.41 -8.65 7.73
N ILE A 30 -35.18 -9.97 7.80
CA ILE A 30 -34.42 -10.62 8.89
C ILE A 30 -32.92 -10.59 8.60
N GLN A 31 -32.55 -10.71 7.32
CA GLN A 31 -31.16 -10.80 6.89
C GLN A 31 -30.96 -10.15 5.53
N ARG A 32 -29.81 -9.51 5.36
CA ARG A 32 -29.26 -9.08 4.07
C ARG A 32 -27.86 -9.63 3.91
N ASP A 33 -27.55 -10.10 2.70
CA ASP A 33 -26.19 -10.43 2.28
C ASP A 33 -25.95 -9.94 0.86
N ALA A 34 -24.70 -9.70 0.51
CA ALA A 34 -24.33 -9.34 -0.85
C ALA A 34 -23.29 -10.31 -1.43
N PHE A 35 -23.38 -10.51 -2.75
CA PHE A 35 -22.51 -11.40 -3.51
C PHE A 35 -22.13 -10.72 -4.81
N SER A 36 -20.84 -10.48 -5.02
CA SER A 36 -20.30 -10.00 -6.29
C SER A 36 -20.26 -11.14 -7.30
N PHE A 37 -20.34 -10.81 -8.59
CA PHE A 37 -20.24 -11.75 -9.69
C PHE A 37 -18.97 -11.53 -10.51
N VAL A 38 -18.15 -12.56 -10.61
CA VAL A 38 -17.11 -12.65 -11.64
C VAL A 38 -17.68 -13.42 -12.84
N GLN A 39 -18.15 -12.67 -13.83
CA GLN A 39 -18.72 -13.24 -15.06
C GLN A 39 -17.62 -13.49 -16.11
N TYR A 40 -17.84 -14.43 -17.02
CA TYR A 40 -16.93 -14.67 -18.14
C TYR A 40 -16.93 -13.48 -19.13
N PRO A 41 -15.80 -13.12 -19.76
CA PRO A 41 -15.77 -12.10 -20.81
C PRO A 41 -16.54 -12.57 -22.05
N GLU A 42 -16.96 -11.63 -22.91
CA GLU A 42 -17.83 -11.93 -24.05
C GLU A 42 -17.10 -12.65 -25.16
N TYR A 43 -15.96 -12.09 -25.56
CA TYR A 43 -15.07 -12.66 -26.56
C TYR A 43 -14.01 -13.50 -25.85
N ARG A 44 -14.18 -14.83 -25.90
CA ARG A 44 -13.24 -15.79 -25.33
C ARG A 44 -12.47 -16.48 -26.45
N ASN A 45 -11.16 -16.60 -26.27
CA ASN A 45 -10.32 -17.45 -27.10
C ASN A 45 -9.56 -18.37 -26.15
N GLU A 46 -10.28 -19.35 -25.60
CA GLU A 46 -9.80 -20.20 -24.52
C GLU A 46 -8.56 -21.00 -24.91
N GLU A 47 -8.45 -21.42 -26.18
CA GLU A 47 -7.27 -22.13 -26.67
C GLU A 47 -6.02 -21.24 -26.61
N ASN A 48 -6.08 -20.02 -27.13
CA ASN A 48 -4.96 -19.09 -27.09
C ASN A 48 -4.69 -18.57 -25.68
N ASP A 49 -5.73 -18.38 -24.86
CA ASP A 49 -5.60 -17.97 -23.46
C ASP A 49 -4.91 -19.06 -22.63
N ALA A 50 -5.26 -20.33 -22.83
CA ALA A 50 -4.62 -21.47 -22.18
C ALA A 50 -3.15 -21.63 -22.62
N LYS A 51 -2.86 -21.46 -23.92
CA LYS A 51 -1.48 -21.45 -24.45
C LYS A 51 -0.64 -20.33 -23.80
N ARG A 52 -1.19 -19.13 -23.64
CA ARG A 52 -0.53 -18.04 -22.92
C ARG A 52 -0.26 -18.42 -21.46
N ALA A 53 -1.26 -18.95 -20.75
CA ALA A 53 -1.16 -19.34 -19.35
C ALA A 53 -0.07 -20.38 -19.03
N GLN A 54 0.39 -21.16 -20.02
CA GLN A 54 1.50 -22.11 -19.86
C GLN A 54 2.88 -21.42 -19.77
N SER A 55 3.01 -20.22 -20.32
CA SER A 55 4.29 -19.49 -20.43
C SER A 55 4.30 -18.16 -19.68
N GLN A 56 3.12 -17.68 -19.30
CA GLN A 56 2.88 -16.42 -18.62
C GLN A 56 2.27 -16.70 -17.25
N PRO A 57 3.00 -16.45 -16.14
CA PRO A 57 2.44 -16.66 -14.81
C PRO A 57 1.34 -15.64 -14.58
N SER A 58 0.25 -16.03 -13.92
CA SER A 58 -0.62 -15.03 -13.30
C SER A 58 0.14 -14.28 -12.20
N VAL A 59 -0.27 -13.06 -11.90
CA VAL A 59 0.37 -12.20 -10.90
C VAL A 59 -0.71 -11.65 -9.98
N ILE A 60 -0.73 -12.15 -8.75
CA ILE A 60 -1.76 -11.81 -7.75
C ILE A 60 -1.11 -11.08 -6.59
N LEU A 61 -1.46 -9.82 -6.43
CA LEU A 61 -1.05 -8.96 -5.34
C LEU A 61 -2.15 -8.94 -4.28
N ILE A 62 -1.82 -9.42 -3.09
CA ILE A 62 -2.66 -9.39 -1.90
C ILE A 62 -2.05 -8.37 -0.94
N GLY A 63 -2.76 -7.28 -0.69
CA GLY A 63 -2.30 -6.20 0.17
C GLY A 63 -3.09 -6.09 1.46
N ILE A 64 -2.38 -5.84 2.57
CA ILE A 64 -2.98 -5.49 3.86
C ILE A 64 -2.40 -4.15 4.27
N ASP A 65 -3.23 -3.13 4.41
CA ASP A 65 -2.80 -1.78 4.79
C ASP A 65 -2.14 -1.75 6.16
N SER A 66 -1.14 -0.88 6.34
CA SER A 66 -0.58 -0.50 7.64
C SER A 66 0.08 -1.65 8.41
N MET A 67 0.58 -2.66 7.68
CA MET A 67 1.20 -3.84 8.25
C MET A 67 2.73 -3.84 8.14
N SER A 68 3.39 -3.58 9.26
CA SER A 68 4.84 -3.77 9.37
C SER A 68 5.21 -5.25 9.36
N ARG A 69 6.46 -5.56 9.01
CA ARG A 69 6.99 -6.94 9.10
C ARG A 69 6.85 -7.53 10.50
N VAL A 70 7.16 -6.74 11.53
CA VAL A 70 7.11 -7.20 12.93
C VAL A 70 5.67 -7.35 13.40
N ASN A 71 4.79 -6.41 13.04
CA ASN A 71 3.39 -6.47 13.42
C ASN A 71 2.67 -7.64 12.77
N PHE A 72 2.99 -7.95 11.51
CA PHE A 72 2.47 -9.14 10.82
C PHE A 72 2.82 -10.43 11.57
N GLN A 73 4.08 -10.58 11.97
CA GLN A 73 4.52 -11.77 12.72
C GLN A 73 3.84 -11.88 14.09
N ARG A 74 3.60 -10.75 14.76
CA ARG A 74 2.95 -10.70 16.08
C ARG A 74 1.44 -10.97 16.01
N THR A 75 0.76 -10.43 15.01
CA THR A 75 -0.72 -10.39 14.98
C THR A 75 -1.33 -11.41 14.04
N MET A 76 -0.59 -11.91 13.05
CA MET A 76 -1.08 -12.92 12.11
C MET A 76 -0.18 -14.17 12.08
N PRO A 77 0.08 -14.85 13.21
CA PRO A 77 1.04 -15.94 13.29
C PRO A 77 0.67 -17.15 12.40
N LEU A 78 -0.62 -17.43 12.16
CA LEU A 78 -1.05 -18.51 11.28
C LEU A 78 -0.74 -18.18 9.82
N THR A 79 -1.04 -16.95 9.40
CA THR A 79 -0.72 -16.45 8.05
C THR A 79 0.79 -16.35 7.85
N ALA A 80 1.54 -15.87 8.86
CA ALA A 80 3.00 -15.84 8.85
C ALA A 80 3.61 -17.24 8.71
N LYS A 81 3.01 -18.27 9.34
CA LYS A 81 3.42 -19.66 9.15
C LYS A 81 3.15 -20.15 7.73
N PHE A 82 2.05 -19.73 7.10
CA PHE A 82 1.72 -20.12 5.72
C PHE A 82 2.76 -19.59 4.73
N VAL A 83 3.13 -18.32 4.82
CA VAL A 83 4.10 -17.68 3.89
C VAL A 83 5.57 -18.00 4.20
N ARG A 84 5.84 -18.90 5.15
CA ARG A 84 7.17 -19.49 5.38
C ARG A 84 7.34 -20.86 4.69
N GLN A 85 6.31 -21.34 4.00
CA GLN A 85 6.38 -22.57 3.22
C GLN A 85 7.29 -22.39 1.99
N THR A 86 7.76 -23.51 1.43
CA THR A 86 8.57 -23.54 0.21
C THR A 86 7.91 -22.75 -0.93
N GLY A 87 8.72 -22.00 -1.67
CA GLY A 87 8.28 -21.15 -2.79
C GLY A 87 8.10 -19.68 -2.40
N TRP A 88 8.00 -19.37 -1.11
CA TRP A 88 7.93 -18.00 -0.58
C TRP A 88 9.30 -17.42 -0.22
N TYR A 89 9.47 -16.13 -0.47
CA TYR A 89 10.65 -15.32 -0.18
C TYR A 89 10.25 -14.10 0.65
N GLU A 90 10.81 -13.96 1.85
CA GLU A 90 10.59 -12.78 2.71
C GLU A 90 11.64 -11.73 2.40
N MET A 91 11.20 -10.56 1.93
CA MET A 91 12.09 -9.44 1.62
C MET A 91 12.32 -8.60 2.88
N LEU A 92 13.29 -9.02 3.70
CA LEU A 92 13.54 -8.43 5.03
C LEU A 92 13.98 -6.96 4.99
N GLY A 93 14.62 -6.56 3.89
CA GLY A 93 15.08 -5.19 3.65
C GLY A 93 14.10 -4.34 2.83
N TYR A 94 12.82 -4.75 2.72
CA TYR A 94 11.81 -3.96 2.01
C TYR A 94 11.44 -2.70 2.80
N ASN A 95 11.58 -1.55 2.16
CA ASN A 95 11.34 -0.25 2.76
C ASN A 95 10.35 0.56 1.92
N LYS A 96 9.43 1.26 2.60
CA LYS A 96 8.50 2.18 1.94
C LYS A 96 9.22 3.39 1.32
N VAL A 97 8.55 4.07 0.39
CA VAL A 97 9.11 5.27 -0.29
C VAL A 97 8.28 6.53 -0.05
N GLY A 98 7.12 6.41 0.60
CA GLY A 98 6.26 7.53 0.95
C GLY A 98 5.58 7.35 2.31
N ASP A 99 4.88 8.40 2.74
CA ASP A 99 4.26 8.47 4.06
C ASP A 99 3.14 7.45 4.23
N ASN A 100 2.15 7.49 3.34
CA ASN A 100 0.89 6.74 3.41
C ASN A 100 0.65 5.86 2.16
N THR A 101 -0.55 5.31 2.03
CA THR A 101 -0.91 4.37 0.95
C THR A 101 -0.77 4.94 -0.44
N LEU A 102 -1.25 6.15 -0.69
CA LEU A 102 -1.26 6.75 -2.02
C LEU A 102 0.14 6.84 -2.69
N PRO A 103 1.17 7.46 -2.07
CA PRO A 103 2.50 7.56 -2.70
C PRO A 103 3.17 6.19 -2.86
N ASN A 104 2.95 5.24 -1.94
CA ASN A 104 3.53 3.90 -2.04
C ASN A 104 2.83 3.07 -3.13
N LEU A 105 1.50 3.08 -3.23
CA LEU A 105 0.80 2.39 -4.31
C LEU A 105 0.97 3.06 -5.67
N LEU A 106 1.11 4.39 -5.75
CA LEU A 106 1.51 5.07 -6.99
C LEU A 106 2.93 4.65 -7.42
N ALA A 107 3.89 4.65 -6.48
CA ALA A 107 5.24 4.17 -6.77
C ALA A 107 5.25 2.72 -7.28
N LEU A 108 4.46 1.85 -6.66
CA LEU A 108 4.33 0.45 -7.08
C LEU A 108 3.67 0.32 -8.46
N LEU A 109 2.57 1.04 -8.71
CA LEU A 109 1.73 0.79 -9.87
C LEU A 109 2.14 1.59 -11.09
N THR A 110 2.69 2.80 -10.94
CA THR A 110 3.11 3.64 -12.07
C THR A 110 4.63 3.73 -12.20
N GLY A 111 5.38 3.39 -11.14
CA GLY A 111 6.82 3.62 -11.09
C GLY A 111 7.18 5.08 -10.85
N SER A 112 6.22 5.92 -10.42
CA SER A 112 6.43 7.36 -10.23
C SER A 112 6.19 7.75 -8.78
N SER A 113 7.03 8.65 -8.26
CA SER A 113 6.77 9.32 -6.98
C SER A 113 5.57 10.27 -7.09
N LEU A 114 4.95 10.60 -5.96
CA LEU A 114 3.84 11.57 -5.93
C LEU A 114 4.25 12.95 -6.49
N ARG A 115 5.52 13.36 -6.29
CA ARG A 115 6.07 14.60 -6.85
C ARG A 115 6.12 14.56 -8.38
N GLN A 116 6.63 13.48 -8.97
CA GLN A 116 6.65 13.32 -10.43
C GLN A 116 5.24 13.28 -11.02
N VAL A 117 4.27 12.67 -10.31
CA VAL A 117 2.86 12.71 -10.72
C VAL A 117 2.34 14.15 -10.68
N ALA A 118 2.66 14.91 -9.63
CA ALA A 118 2.25 16.31 -9.50
C ALA A 118 2.84 17.22 -10.59
N ASP A 119 4.05 16.93 -11.07
CA ASP A 119 4.69 17.63 -12.19
C ASP A 119 3.97 17.34 -13.54
N PHE A 120 3.33 16.17 -13.66
CA PHE A 120 2.58 15.77 -14.84
C PHE A 120 1.13 16.29 -14.84
N CYS A 121 0.40 16.08 -13.75
CA CYS A 121 -0.96 16.61 -13.59
C CYS A 121 -1.34 16.79 -12.12
N ASN A 122 -2.33 17.66 -11.88
CA ASN A 122 -2.90 17.80 -10.54
C ASN A 122 -3.80 16.60 -10.23
N ILE A 123 -3.34 15.69 -9.36
CA ILE A 123 -4.06 14.46 -8.96
C ILE A 123 -5.45 14.72 -8.37
N LYS A 124 -5.72 15.92 -7.87
CA LYS A 124 -7.04 16.32 -7.36
C LYS A 124 -8.02 16.71 -8.48
N LYS A 125 -7.57 16.83 -9.72
CA LYS A 125 -8.42 17.12 -10.88
C LYS A 125 -8.87 15.80 -11.52
N THR A 126 -10.16 15.75 -11.82
CA THR A 126 -10.80 14.64 -12.54
C THR A 126 -10.02 14.32 -13.82
N GLY A 127 -9.78 13.04 -14.07
CA GLY A 127 -9.04 12.56 -15.25
C GLY A 127 -7.52 12.48 -15.10
N CYS A 128 -6.91 13.08 -14.06
CA CYS A 128 -5.45 12.93 -13.85
C CYS A 128 -5.07 11.47 -13.56
N LEU A 129 -5.81 10.79 -12.68
CA LEU A 129 -5.60 9.36 -12.40
C LEU A 129 -5.78 8.49 -13.64
N ASP A 130 -6.73 8.81 -14.52
CA ASP A 130 -6.97 8.10 -15.79
C ASP A 130 -5.87 8.30 -16.85
N ALA A 131 -5.06 9.35 -16.71
CA ALA A 131 -3.98 9.68 -17.64
C ALA A 131 -2.65 9.00 -17.29
N LEU A 132 -2.51 8.48 -16.06
CA LEU A 132 -1.32 7.73 -15.66
C LEU A 132 -1.31 6.34 -16.30
N THR A 133 -0.12 5.84 -16.59
CA THR A 133 0.07 4.46 -17.04
C THR A 133 0.42 3.57 -15.85
N TYR A 134 -0.45 2.63 -15.53
CA TYR A 134 -0.26 1.69 -14.44
C TYR A 134 0.23 0.33 -14.95
N LEU A 135 0.75 -0.50 -14.03
CA LEU A 135 1.12 -1.88 -14.31
C LEU A 135 -0.04 -2.65 -14.95
N TRP A 136 -1.28 -2.50 -14.47
CA TRP A 136 -2.42 -3.18 -15.09
C TRP A 136 -2.62 -2.77 -16.56
N ASN A 137 -2.27 -1.56 -16.99
CA ASN A 137 -2.31 -1.21 -18.41
C ASN A 137 -1.28 -2.02 -19.22
N HIS A 138 -0.07 -2.19 -18.69
CA HIS A 138 0.96 -3.01 -19.32
C HIS A 138 0.57 -4.49 -19.39
N TYR A 139 0.03 -5.04 -18.30
CA TYR A 139 -0.43 -6.43 -18.26
C TYR A 139 -1.63 -6.65 -19.18
N LYS A 140 -2.59 -5.73 -19.23
CA LYS A 140 -3.71 -5.78 -20.17
C LYS A 140 -3.25 -5.80 -21.62
N ASN A 141 -2.29 -4.94 -21.98
CA ASN A 141 -1.69 -4.91 -23.31
C ASN A 141 -0.92 -6.21 -23.64
N ALA A 142 -0.41 -6.91 -22.62
CA ALA A 142 0.22 -8.22 -22.78
C ALA A 142 -0.78 -9.39 -22.84
N GLY A 143 -2.10 -9.12 -22.80
CA GLY A 143 -3.17 -10.12 -22.94
C GLY A 143 -3.69 -10.69 -21.62
N TYR A 144 -3.31 -10.12 -20.47
CA TYR A 144 -3.83 -10.53 -19.17
C TYR A 144 -5.22 -9.95 -18.93
N LEU A 145 -6.04 -10.67 -18.16
CA LEU A 145 -7.15 -10.04 -17.45
C LEU A 145 -6.61 -9.19 -16.31
N THR A 146 -7.30 -8.10 -16.00
CA THR A 146 -6.90 -7.19 -14.92
C THR A 146 -7.99 -7.04 -13.87
N ALA A 147 -7.60 -7.02 -12.59
CA ALA A 147 -8.54 -6.86 -11.48
C ALA A 147 -8.03 -5.91 -10.40
N TYR A 148 -8.95 -5.19 -9.78
CA TYR A 148 -8.69 -4.33 -8.64
C TYR A 148 -9.88 -4.34 -7.69
N ALA A 149 -9.60 -4.62 -6.42
CA ALA A 149 -10.57 -4.65 -5.35
C ALA A 149 -9.93 -4.08 -4.09
N GLU A 150 -10.63 -3.16 -3.44
CA GLU A 150 -10.21 -2.54 -2.19
C GLU A 150 -11.45 -2.32 -1.33
N ASP A 151 -11.38 -2.75 -0.07
CA ASP A 151 -12.49 -2.60 0.85
C ASP A 151 -12.51 -1.22 1.56
N ILE A 152 -13.66 -0.88 2.13
CA ILE A 152 -13.99 0.46 2.65
C ILE A 152 -13.98 1.52 1.56
N SER A 153 -15.13 1.70 0.91
CA SER A 153 -15.28 2.60 -0.23
C SER A 153 -14.99 4.07 0.09
N ALA A 154 -15.12 4.47 1.37
CA ALA A 154 -14.92 5.84 1.83
C ALA A 154 -13.44 6.27 1.95
N ILE A 155 -12.53 5.33 2.19
CA ILE A 155 -11.08 5.61 2.36
C ILE A 155 -10.21 4.94 1.31
N SER A 156 -10.81 4.35 0.27
CA SER A 156 -10.08 3.65 -0.78
C SER A 156 -9.01 4.55 -1.39
N THR A 157 -7.84 3.98 -1.65
CA THR A 157 -6.59 4.67 -2.00
C THR A 157 -6.79 5.79 -3.04
N PHE A 158 -7.48 5.49 -4.14
CA PHE A 158 -7.65 6.43 -5.26
C PHE A 158 -8.90 7.33 -5.14
N ASN A 159 -9.68 7.20 -4.07
CA ASN A 159 -10.94 7.93 -3.87
C ASN A 159 -10.95 8.78 -2.59
N TYR A 160 -10.09 8.50 -1.61
CA TYR A 160 -10.00 9.30 -0.40
C TYR A 160 -9.48 10.72 -0.72
N LEU A 161 -10.37 11.70 -0.65
CA LEU A 161 -10.09 13.11 -0.98
C LEU A 161 -9.61 13.32 -2.43
N LEU A 162 -9.91 12.37 -3.32
CA LEU A 162 -9.58 12.38 -4.73
C LEU A 162 -10.84 12.09 -5.56
N PRO A 163 -10.93 12.60 -6.81
CA PRO A 163 -12.08 12.35 -7.67
C PRO A 163 -12.24 10.88 -8.05
N GLY A 164 -11.20 10.06 -7.91
CA GLY A 164 -11.19 8.69 -8.42
C GLY A 164 -10.98 8.61 -9.92
N PHE A 165 -11.05 7.39 -10.43
CA PHE A 165 -11.04 7.11 -11.85
C PHE A 165 -12.38 7.48 -12.48
N VAL A 166 -12.33 8.16 -13.63
CA VAL A 166 -13.52 8.44 -14.45
C VAL A 166 -13.93 7.19 -15.23
N ARG A 167 -12.95 6.48 -15.78
CA ARG A 167 -13.13 5.24 -16.51
C ARG A 167 -12.72 4.06 -15.64
N GLN A 168 -13.42 2.94 -15.77
CA GLN A 168 -13.04 1.72 -15.07
C GLN A 168 -11.57 1.35 -15.39
N PRO A 169 -10.66 1.27 -14.40
CA PRO A 169 -9.22 1.18 -14.66
C PRO A 169 -8.76 -0.23 -15.09
N VAL A 170 -9.56 -1.25 -14.78
CA VAL A 170 -9.26 -2.68 -14.96
C VAL A 170 -10.46 -3.43 -15.55
N ASP A 171 -10.32 -4.70 -15.95
CA ASP A 171 -11.45 -5.51 -16.45
C ASP A 171 -12.48 -5.83 -15.36
N TYR A 172 -12.00 -6.14 -14.15
CA TYR A 172 -12.81 -6.55 -13.01
C TYR A 172 -12.58 -5.59 -11.84
N TYR A 173 -13.49 -4.63 -11.65
CA TYR A 173 -13.38 -3.59 -10.63
C TYR A 173 -14.47 -3.74 -9.57
N LEU A 174 -14.10 -4.08 -8.33
CA LEU A 174 -15.08 -4.41 -7.28
C LEU A 174 -15.80 -3.17 -6.70
N ARG A 175 -15.21 -1.98 -6.80
CA ARG A 175 -15.67 -0.78 -6.09
C ARG A 175 -17.15 -0.45 -6.28
N PRO A 176 -17.75 -0.43 -7.48
CA PRO A 176 -19.15 -0.04 -7.63
C PRO A 176 -20.10 -0.97 -6.85
N PHE A 177 -19.78 -2.27 -6.80
CA PHE A 177 -20.52 -3.23 -5.99
C PHE A 177 -20.37 -2.95 -4.49
N LEU A 178 -19.15 -2.66 -4.01
CA LEU A 178 -18.91 -2.31 -2.61
C LEU A 178 -19.62 -1.02 -2.20
N GLN A 179 -19.64 0.01 -3.05
CA GLN A 179 -20.35 1.26 -2.77
C GLN A 179 -21.85 1.02 -2.59
N ALA A 180 -22.48 0.25 -3.49
CA ALA A 180 -23.90 -0.09 -3.37
C ALA A 180 -24.18 -0.93 -2.11
N THR A 181 -23.30 -1.88 -1.81
CA THR A 181 -23.35 -2.75 -0.63
C THR A 181 -23.27 -1.95 0.67
N GLU A 182 -22.29 -1.06 0.80
CA GLU A 182 -22.08 -0.19 1.97
C GLU A 182 -23.21 0.83 2.18
N GLN A 183 -23.84 1.30 1.10
CA GLN A 183 -24.99 2.22 1.17
C GLN A 183 -26.30 1.52 1.56
N THR A 184 -26.44 0.23 1.21
CA THR A 184 -27.69 -0.52 1.39
C THR A 184 -27.72 -1.32 2.68
N MET A 185 -26.57 -1.81 3.14
CA MET A 185 -26.47 -2.70 4.30
C MET A 185 -25.95 -1.97 5.53
N LYS A 186 -26.32 -2.48 6.70
CA LYS A 186 -25.83 -1.95 7.98
C LYS A 186 -24.33 -2.19 8.10
N THR A 187 -23.61 -1.13 8.44
CA THR A 187 -22.17 -1.18 8.69
C THR A 187 -21.90 -1.10 10.19
N VAL A 188 -20.98 -1.94 10.69
CA VAL A 188 -20.52 -1.91 12.08
C VAL A 188 -19.06 -1.48 12.10
N LYS A 189 -18.76 -0.45 12.89
CA LYS A 189 -17.40 0.04 13.07
C LYS A 189 -16.65 -0.74 14.14
N HIS A 190 -15.40 -1.09 13.86
CA HIS A 190 -14.46 -1.66 14.81
C HIS A 190 -13.03 -1.34 14.34
N PHE A 191 -12.05 -1.28 15.24
CA PHE A 191 -10.66 -0.90 14.88
C PHE A 191 -10.58 0.42 14.07
N GLY A 192 -11.39 1.41 14.45
CA GLY A 192 -11.48 2.72 13.76
C GLY A 192 -12.28 2.73 12.46
N ASN A 193 -12.58 1.57 11.88
CA ASN A 193 -13.01 1.44 10.48
C ASN A 193 -14.33 0.69 10.30
N SER A 194 -14.90 0.76 9.10
CA SER A 194 -16.05 -0.06 8.68
C SER A 194 -15.66 -1.53 8.61
N TYR A 195 -15.75 -2.21 9.76
CA TYR A 195 -15.25 -3.57 9.93
C TYR A 195 -16.21 -4.63 9.37
N CYS A 196 -17.52 -4.52 9.63
CA CYS A 196 -18.53 -5.39 9.02
C CYS A 196 -19.47 -4.59 8.13
N VAL A 197 -19.82 -5.14 6.96
CA VAL A 197 -20.87 -4.62 6.07
C VAL A 197 -21.89 -5.74 5.86
N GLY A 198 -23.11 -5.53 6.36
CA GLY A 198 -24.09 -6.60 6.50
C GLY A 198 -23.62 -7.62 7.55
N ARG A 199 -23.61 -8.90 7.19
CA ARG A 199 -23.26 -10.01 8.09
C ARG A 199 -21.81 -10.47 7.99
N LYS A 200 -21.02 -9.86 7.11
CA LYS A 200 -19.64 -10.27 6.84
C LYS A 200 -18.66 -9.15 7.18
N PRO A 201 -17.47 -9.49 7.70
CA PRO A 201 -16.35 -8.57 7.71
C PRO A 201 -16.07 -8.03 6.29
N SER A 202 -15.78 -6.75 6.19
CA SER A 202 -15.62 -6.00 4.93
C SER A 202 -14.57 -6.64 4.01
N PHE A 203 -13.43 -7.07 4.56
CA PHE A 203 -12.36 -7.69 3.77
C PHE A 203 -12.85 -8.92 2.99
N ARG A 204 -13.82 -9.67 3.51
CA ARG A 204 -14.32 -10.88 2.85
C ARG A 204 -14.92 -10.62 1.49
N TYR A 205 -15.50 -9.45 1.22
CA TYR A 205 -15.99 -9.13 -0.12
C TYR A 205 -14.86 -9.06 -1.14
N VAL A 206 -13.69 -8.55 -0.76
CA VAL A 206 -12.49 -8.51 -1.61
C VAL A 206 -11.94 -9.91 -1.85
N PHE A 207 -11.86 -10.74 -0.81
CA PHE A 207 -11.27 -12.08 -0.94
C PHE A 207 -12.24 -13.12 -1.53
N ASP A 208 -13.56 -12.98 -1.34
CA ASP A 208 -14.57 -13.76 -2.06
C ASP A 208 -14.50 -13.44 -3.57
N PHE A 209 -14.31 -12.17 -3.92
CA PHE A 209 -14.10 -11.75 -5.30
C PHE A 209 -12.78 -12.29 -5.88
N CYS A 210 -11.69 -12.21 -5.13
CA CYS A 210 -10.41 -12.84 -5.49
C CYS A 210 -10.56 -14.35 -5.73
N GLN A 211 -11.25 -15.05 -4.82
CA GLN A 211 -11.49 -16.49 -4.94
C GLN A 211 -12.25 -16.84 -6.24
N GLN A 212 -13.29 -16.07 -6.56
CA GLN A 212 -14.04 -16.26 -7.81
C GLN A 212 -13.14 -16.03 -9.03
N MET A 213 -12.29 -14.99 -9.02
CA MET A 213 -11.32 -14.74 -10.11
C MET A 213 -10.34 -15.90 -10.29
N ILE A 214 -9.80 -16.45 -9.19
CA ILE A 214 -8.89 -17.59 -9.20
C ILE A 214 -9.61 -18.82 -9.76
N GLN A 215 -10.74 -19.18 -9.16
CA GLN A 215 -11.53 -20.33 -9.61
C GLN A 215 -11.84 -20.24 -11.11
N ARG A 216 -12.29 -19.06 -11.56
CA ARG A 216 -12.74 -18.84 -12.93
C ARG A 216 -11.60 -18.83 -13.94
N PHE A 217 -10.54 -18.07 -13.69
CA PHE A 217 -9.52 -17.77 -14.71
C PHE A 217 -8.18 -18.46 -14.48
N ILE A 218 -7.96 -19.07 -13.31
CA ILE A 218 -6.77 -19.87 -13.05
C ILE A 218 -7.13 -21.36 -13.11
N THR A 219 -8.29 -21.75 -12.58
CA THR A 219 -8.72 -23.16 -12.50
C THR A 219 -9.57 -23.59 -13.70
N GLU A 220 -10.73 -22.96 -13.92
CA GLU A 220 -11.75 -23.38 -14.90
C GLU A 220 -11.36 -23.06 -16.34
N THR A 221 -11.07 -21.78 -16.66
CA THR A 221 -10.64 -21.35 -17.99
C THR A 221 -9.31 -20.60 -17.88
N PRO A 222 -8.16 -21.31 -17.96
CA PRO A 222 -6.85 -20.71 -17.74
C PRO A 222 -6.58 -19.51 -18.65
N LYS A 223 -6.42 -18.34 -18.02
CA LYS A 223 -6.03 -17.08 -18.66
C LYS A 223 -5.16 -16.28 -17.70
N PRO A 224 -4.01 -15.73 -18.14
CA PRO A 224 -3.16 -14.94 -17.26
C PRO A 224 -3.93 -13.77 -16.63
N LEU A 225 -3.79 -13.61 -15.32
CA LEU A 225 -4.48 -12.59 -14.52
C LEU A 225 -3.46 -11.72 -13.80
N PHE A 226 -3.62 -10.39 -13.88
CA PHE A 226 -2.96 -9.43 -13.01
C PHE A 226 -4.00 -8.83 -12.07
N GLY A 227 -3.91 -9.09 -10.77
CA GLY A 227 -4.92 -8.64 -9.80
C GLY A 227 -4.30 -7.98 -8.57
N LEU A 228 -4.86 -6.83 -8.17
CA LEU A 228 -4.58 -6.19 -6.88
C LEU A 228 -5.81 -6.29 -5.96
N PHE A 229 -5.67 -7.01 -4.85
CA PHE A 229 -6.72 -7.23 -3.87
C PHE A 229 -6.26 -6.68 -2.51
N TRP A 230 -6.85 -5.57 -2.09
CA TRP A 230 -6.38 -4.74 -0.98
C TRP A 230 -7.42 -4.71 0.15
N THR A 231 -6.95 -4.72 1.40
CA THR A 231 -7.82 -4.59 2.57
C THR A 231 -7.30 -3.57 3.57
N ASN A 232 -8.21 -2.73 4.05
CA ASN A 232 -8.04 -1.66 5.03
C ASN A 232 -8.74 -1.98 6.36
N SER A 233 -9.85 -2.73 6.31
CA SER A 233 -10.88 -2.73 7.37
C SER A 233 -10.49 -3.19 8.77
N PHE A 234 -9.40 -3.93 8.91
CA PHE A 234 -8.99 -4.47 10.20
C PHE A 234 -7.61 -4.01 10.66
N SER A 235 -6.86 -3.26 9.84
CA SER A 235 -5.45 -2.96 10.10
C SER A 235 -5.09 -1.48 10.02
N HIS A 236 -5.85 -0.67 9.27
CA HIS A 236 -5.50 0.72 8.96
C HIS A 236 -5.26 1.57 10.23
N ASP A 237 -6.24 1.64 11.15
CA ASP A 237 -6.15 2.51 12.34
C ASP A 237 -5.71 1.79 13.63
N ASP A 238 -5.68 0.46 13.64
CA ASP A 238 -5.38 -0.33 14.84
C ASP A 238 -4.43 -1.48 14.51
N PHE A 239 -3.25 -1.45 15.15
CA PHE A 239 -2.22 -2.45 14.93
C PHE A 239 -2.63 -3.85 15.39
N SER A 240 -3.59 -3.98 16.33
CA SER A 240 -4.00 -5.24 16.93
C SER A 240 -5.14 -5.94 16.17
N GLY A 241 -5.89 -5.18 15.37
CA GLY A 241 -7.05 -5.70 14.62
C GLY A 241 -6.80 -6.90 13.71
N PRO A 242 -5.62 -7.06 13.07
CA PRO A 242 -5.30 -8.24 12.26
C PRO A 242 -5.39 -9.57 13.04
N ALA A 243 -5.15 -9.55 14.36
CA ALA A 243 -5.27 -10.75 15.19
C ALA A 243 -6.70 -11.31 15.22
N SER A 244 -7.71 -10.47 15.00
CA SER A 244 -9.11 -10.91 14.93
C SER A 244 -9.45 -11.72 13.67
N VAL A 245 -8.66 -11.56 12.60
CA VAL A 245 -8.96 -12.14 11.28
C VAL A 245 -7.96 -13.18 10.81
N ASP A 246 -6.83 -13.38 11.48
CA ASP A 246 -5.75 -14.29 11.05
C ASP A 246 -6.26 -15.68 10.62
N LYS A 247 -7.12 -16.32 11.44
CA LYS A 247 -7.73 -17.62 11.11
C LYS A 247 -8.57 -17.59 9.82
N HIS A 248 -9.28 -16.51 9.57
CA HIS A 248 -10.08 -16.35 8.36
C HIS A 248 -9.22 -16.04 7.15
N PHE A 249 -8.19 -15.21 7.32
CA PHE A 249 -7.27 -14.82 6.25
C PHE A 249 -6.44 -16.01 5.76
N VAL A 250 -5.84 -16.77 6.68
CA VAL A 250 -5.09 -17.99 6.31
C VAL A 250 -6.00 -19.04 5.68
N LYS A 251 -7.29 -19.07 6.04
CA LYS A 251 -8.26 -19.94 5.35
C LYS A 251 -8.39 -19.58 3.87
N TYR A 252 -8.51 -18.30 3.50
CA TYR A 252 -8.51 -17.90 2.09
C TYR A 252 -7.23 -18.33 1.37
N LEU A 253 -6.05 -18.16 1.99
CA LEU A 253 -4.79 -18.61 1.37
C LEU A 253 -4.77 -20.13 1.15
N ASN A 254 -5.32 -20.92 2.08
CA ASN A 254 -5.46 -22.37 1.87
C ASN A 254 -6.48 -22.70 0.77
N ASP A 255 -7.60 -21.99 0.70
CA ASP A 255 -8.61 -22.19 -0.34
C ASP A 255 -8.02 -21.82 -1.72
N PHE A 256 -7.23 -20.75 -1.82
CA PHE A 256 -6.51 -20.37 -3.04
C PHE A 256 -5.49 -21.44 -3.45
N LYS A 257 -4.81 -22.06 -2.49
CA LYS A 257 -3.92 -23.19 -2.73
C LYS A 257 -4.68 -24.39 -3.30
N GLN A 258 -5.85 -24.72 -2.76
CA GLN A 258 -6.69 -25.80 -3.29
C GLN A 258 -7.17 -25.52 -4.72
N LEU A 259 -7.39 -24.26 -5.07
CA LEU A 259 -7.76 -23.84 -6.43
C LEU A 259 -6.56 -23.84 -7.41
N GLY A 260 -5.35 -24.14 -6.95
CA GLY A 260 -4.17 -24.22 -7.81
C GLY A 260 -3.49 -22.87 -8.07
N LEU A 261 -3.71 -21.86 -7.22
CA LEU A 261 -3.13 -20.52 -7.40
C LEU A 261 -1.59 -20.57 -7.42
N PHE A 262 -0.99 -21.23 -6.44
CA PHE A 262 0.47 -21.21 -6.21
C PHE A 262 1.25 -22.03 -7.24
N GLU A 263 0.58 -22.86 -8.02
CA GLU A 263 1.14 -23.66 -9.11
C GLU A 263 1.22 -22.85 -10.40
N LYS A 264 0.39 -21.81 -10.55
CA LYS A 264 0.18 -21.07 -11.80
C LYS A 264 0.52 -19.58 -11.70
N ALA A 265 0.67 -19.05 -10.49
CA ALA A 265 0.84 -17.62 -10.26
C ALA A 265 2.07 -17.28 -9.43
N ILE A 266 2.67 -16.13 -9.76
CA ILE A 266 3.47 -15.36 -8.83
C ILE A 266 2.49 -14.66 -7.88
N VAL A 267 2.61 -14.91 -6.58
CA VAL A 267 1.73 -14.34 -5.56
C VAL A 267 2.53 -13.44 -4.65
N ILE A 268 2.07 -12.22 -4.43
CA ILE A 268 2.75 -11.23 -3.59
C ILE A 268 1.83 -10.90 -2.43
N LEU A 269 2.24 -11.19 -1.20
CA LEU A 269 1.59 -10.71 0.01
C LEU A 269 2.42 -9.55 0.57
N PHE A 270 1.85 -8.36 0.64
CA PHE A 270 2.61 -7.16 0.99
C PHE A 270 1.80 -6.11 1.74
N SER A 271 2.52 -5.13 2.25
CA SER A 271 1.98 -3.87 2.76
C SER A 271 2.73 -2.70 2.10
N ASP A 272 2.09 -1.55 2.09
CA ASP A 272 2.57 -0.26 1.58
C ASP A 272 3.42 0.49 2.61
N HIS A 273 2.97 0.46 3.87
CA HIS A 273 3.66 0.96 5.05
C HIS A 273 3.27 0.13 6.27
N GLY A 274 3.88 0.39 7.43
CA GLY A 274 3.35 -0.13 8.68
C GLY A 274 2.51 0.90 9.42
N GLN A 275 2.30 0.71 10.72
CA GLN A 275 1.45 1.63 11.49
C GLN A 275 2.10 3.02 11.56
N ARG A 276 1.32 4.06 11.27
CA ARG A 276 1.76 5.46 11.24
C ARG A 276 1.35 6.24 12.47
N GLN A 277 0.34 5.75 13.19
CA GLN A 277 -0.26 6.44 14.31
C GLN A 277 -0.58 5.52 15.48
N GLY A 278 -0.83 6.11 16.65
CA GLY A 278 -1.28 5.38 17.84
C GLY A 278 -0.14 4.85 18.70
N GLN A 279 -0.44 3.88 19.55
CA GLN A 279 0.43 3.47 20.67
C GLN A 279 1.82 2.99 20.21
N LEU A 280 1.91 2.35 19.04
CA LEU A 280 3.21 1.92 18.51
C LEU A 280 4.15 3.10 18.23
N MET A 281 3.62 4.30 17.99
CA MET A 281 4.43 5.49 17.70
C MET A 281 5.09 6.10 18.94
N GLU A 282 4.76 5.63 20.15
CA GLU A 282 5.37 6.09 21.39
C GLU A 282 6.80 5.56 21.57
N PHE A 283 7.07 4.34 21.08
CA PHE A 283 8.36 3.67 21.24
C PHE A 283 9.51 4.32 20.46
N PRO A 284 10.76 4.22 20.96
CA PRO A 284 11.94 4.73 20.25
C PRO A 284 12.13 4.14 18.85
N THR A 285 11.83 2.85 18.69
CA THR A 285 11.98 2.10 17.43
C THR A 285 10.75 2.18 16.53
N SER A 286 9.77 3.02 16.85
CA SER A 286 8.51 3.14 16.11
C SER A 286 8.68 3.47 14.62
N PHE A 287 9.79 4.11 14.24
CA PHE A 287 10.09 4.36 12.82
C PHE A 287 10.30 3.06 12.03
N LEU A 288 10.77 1.98 12.66
CA LEU A 288 10.89 0.67 12.02
C LEU A 288 9.52 0.03 11.80
N GLU A 289 8.64 0.12 12.79
CA GLU A 289 7.23 -0.29 12.66
C GLU A 289 6.56 0.49 11.52
N GLU A 290 6.87 1.77 11.35
CA GLU A 290 6.27 2.64 10.34
C GLU A 290 6.81 2.41 8.91
N ARG A 291 8.11 2.14 8.77
CA ARG A 291 8.86 2.23 7.50
C ARG A 291 9.23 0.89 6.87
N LEU A 292 9.14 -0.21 7.63
CA LEU A 292 9.44 -1.56 7.17
C LEU A 292 8.17 -2.42 7.03
N PRO A 293 7.36 -2.19 5.98
CA PRO A 293 6.23 -3.04 5.67
C PRO A 293 6.66 -4.47 5.36
N MET A 294 5.72 -5.41 5.47
CA MET A 294 5.96 -6.79 5.02
C MET A 294 5.97 -6.88 3.49
N LEU A 295 6.83 -7.76 2.96
CA LEU A 295 6.81 -8.18 1.55
C LEU A 295 7.22 -9.65 1.45
N TYR A 296 6.29 -10.47 0.97
CA TYR A 296 6.48 -11.89 0.70
C TYR A 296 6.15 -12.15 -0.77
N ILE A 297 7.07 -12.80 -1.48
CA ILE A 297 6.92 -13.13 -2.90
C ILE A 297 6.95 -14.64 -3.05
N HIS A 298 5.89 -15.21 -3.63
CA HIS A 298 5.81 -16.61 -4.00
C HIS A 298 6.10 -16.78 -5.49
N LEU A 299 6.97 -17.73 -5.85
CA LEU A 299 7.19 -18.13 -7.24
C LEU A 299 6.69 -19.58 -7.46
N PRO A 300 5.94 -19.85 -8.54
CA PRO A 300 5.48 -21.21 -8.83
C PRO A 300 6.66 -22.11 -9.24
N ALA A 301 6.57 -23.41 -8.96
CA ALA A 301 7.67 -24.35 -9.15
C ALA A 301 8.24 -24.37 -10.59
N TRP A 302 7.39 -24.25 -11.60
CA TRP A 302 7.84 -24.20 -13.00
C TRP A 302 8.61 -22.90 -13.32
N PHE A 303 8.26 -21.78 -12.67
CA PHE A 303 8.97 -20.51 -12.87
C PHE A 303 10.37 -20.60 -12.29
N HIS A 304 10.52 -21.26 -11.14
CA HIS A 304 11.83 -21.57 -10.56
C HIS A 304 12.73 -22.36 -11.51
N GLN A 305 12.19 -23.41 -12.11
CA GLN A 305 12.92 -24.29 -13.02
C GLN A 305 13.28 -23.57 -14.32
N LYS A 306 12.37 -22.76 -14.86
CA LYS A 306 12.55 -22.03 -16.11
C LYS A 306 13.46 -20.81 -15.97
N TYR A 307 13.41 -20.12 -14.82
CA TYR A 307 14.15 -18.89 -14.56
C TYR A 307 14.99 -19.00 -13.27
N PRO A 308 16.01 -19.89 -13.25
CA PRO A 308 16.81 -20.14 -12.05
C PRO A 308 17.66 -18.93 -11.63
N LYS A 309 18.05 -18.06 -12.58
CA LYS A 309 18.76 -16.81 -12.26
C LYS A 309 17.90 -15.85 -11.44
N ALA A 310 16.64 -15.65 -11.86
CA ALA A 310 15.66 -14.83 -11.14
C ALA A 310 15.41 -15.36 -9.72
N SER A 311 15.28 -16.68 -9.60
CA SER A 311 15.06 -17.36 -8.31
C SER A 311 16.23 -17.19 -7.34
N LYS A 312 17.47 -17.39 -7.84
CA LYS A 312 18.70 -17.21 -7.05
C LYS A 312 18.92 -15.75 -6.64
N ALA A 313 18.59 -14.81 -7.54
CA ALA A 313 18.64 -13.39 -7.22
C ALA A 313 17.66 -13.06 -6.09
N LEU A 314 16.41 -13.50 -6.21
CA LEU A 314 15.38 -13.28 -5.19
C LEU A 314 15.80 -13.87 -3.83
N GLU A 315 16.36 -15.09 -3.82
CA GLU A 315 16.89 -15.74 -2.62
C GLU A 315 17.96 -14.89 -1.91
N LYS A 316 18.93 -14.36 -2.67
CA LYS A 316 19.98 -13.47 -2.16
C LYS A 316 19.42 -12.13 -1.70
N ASN A 317 18.43 -11.60 -2.41
CA ASN A 317 17.84 -10.29 -2.17
C ASN A 317 16.97 -10.24 -0.91
N GLN A 318 16.56 -11.39 -0.34
CA GLN A 318 15.84 -11.43 0.94
C GLN A 318 16.51 -10.65 2.06
N ARG A 319 17.85 -10.52 2.02
CA ARG A 319 18.66 -9.80 3.02
C ARG A 319 19.31 -8.53 2.46
N ARG A 320 18.79 -7.98 1.36
CA ARG A 320 19.29 -6.76 0.73
C ARG A 320 18.24 -5.66 0.78
N LEU A 321 18.71 -4.41 0.82
CA LEU A 321 17.83 -3.25 0.79
C LEU A 321 17.07 -3.19 -0.53
N CYS A 322 15.74 -3.17 -0.46
CA CYS A 322 14.88 -2.98 -1.61
C CYS A 322 13.74 -2.02 -1.27
N SER A 323 13.17 -1.44 -2.32
CA SER A 323 12.15 -0.41 -2.25
C SER A 323 10.90 -0.82 -3.03
N THR A 324 9.84 -0.06 -2.85
CA THR A 324 8.62 -0.17 -3.66
C THR A 324 8.88 -0.03 -5.17
N PHE A 325 9.89 0.74 -5.58
CA PHE A 325 10.26 0.89 -6.99
C PHE A 325 10.97 -0.36 -7.55
N ASP A 326 11.76 -1.06 -6.74
CA ASP A 326 12.34 -2.35 -7.17
C ASP A 326 11.25 -3.39 -7.41
N LEU A 327 10.22 -3.41 -6.55
CA LEU A 327 9.04 -4.26 -6.75
C LEU A 327 8.27 -3.89 -8.03
N HIS A 328 8.09 -2.59 -8.32
CA HIS A 328 7.51 -2.14 -9.59
C HIS A 328 8.29 -2.68 -10.80
N LEU A 329 9.63 -2.54 -10.79
CA LEU A 329 10.48 -3.04 -11.87
C LEU A 329 10.43 -4.57 -11.97
N THR A 330 10.34 -5.28 -10.84
CA THR A 330 10.15 -6.74 -10.83
C THR A 330 8.88 -7.15 -11.56
N LEU A 331 7.78 -6.43 -11.35
CA LEU A 331 6.50 -6.70 -12.02
C LEU A 331 6.57 -6.40 -13.53
N LYS A 332 7.29 -5.36 -13.95
CA LYS A 332 7.58 -5.15 -15.38
C LYS A 332 8.45 -6.28 -15.94
N ASP A 333 9.43 -6.75 -15.18
CA ASP A 333 10.37 -7.79 -15.60
C ASP A 333 9.68 -9.16 -15.78
N VAL A 334 8.59 -9.44 -15.04
CA VAL A 334 7.71 -10.60 -15.32
C VAL A 334 7.20 -10.57 -16.77
N LEU A 335 6.79 -9.40 -17.27
CA LEU A 335 6.31 -9.25 -18.64
C LEU A 335 7.44 -9.47 -19.66
N LEU A 336 8.64 -8.93 -19.40
CA LEU A 336 9.81 -9.12 -20.27
C LEU A 336 10.25 -10.58 -20.34
N THR A 337 10.19 -11.26 -19.20
CA THR A 337 10.53 -12.68 -19.04
C THR A 337 9.58 -13.59 -19.84
N SER A 338 8.32 -13.14 -19.99
CA SER A 338 7.29 -13.81 -20.78
C SER A 338 7.24 -13.38 -22.26
N ASN A 339 7.76 -12.19 -22.59
CA ASN A 339 7.81 -11.68 -23.95
C ASN A 339 9.00 -10.72 -24.13
N THR A 340 10.09 -11.26 -24.68
CA THR A 340 11.35 -10.52 -24.89
C THR A 340 11.28 -9.42 -25.94
N ARG A 341 10.18 -9.31 -26.69
CA ARG A 341 9.96 -8.23 -27.66
C ARG A 341 9.37 -6.97 -27.03
N LEU A 342 8.91 -7.05 -25.78
CA LEU A 342 8.43 -5.87 -25.06
C LEU A 342 9.61 -4.98 -24.69
N THR A 343 9.44 -3.68 -24.88
CA THR A 343 10.35 -2.66 -24.39
C THR A 343 9.56 -1.69 -23.53
N PHE A 344 10.10 -1.34 -22.37
CA PHE A 344 9.55 -0.28 -21.54
C PHE A 344 10.48 0.93 -21.65
N PRO A 345 9.94 2.15 -21.77
CA PRO A 345 10.75 3.35 -21.61
C PRO A 345 11.49 3.27 -20.26
N SER A 346 12.74 3.71 -20.23
CA SER A 346 13.51 3.83 -18.99
C SER A 346 12.96 4.99 -18.16
N ALA A 347 11.77 4.81 -17.60
CA ALA A 347 11.09 5.76 -16.72
C ALA A 347 11.27 5.30 -15.27
N SER A 348 12.50 4.87 -14.93
CA SER A 348 12.85 4.58 -13.56
C SER A 348 13.00 5.91 -12.81
N PRO A 349 12.38 6.10 -11.63
CA PRO A 349 12.43 7.36 -10.91
C PRO A 349 13.84 7.68 -10.39
N CYS A 350 14.71 6.66 -10.30
CA CYS A 350 16.14 6.82 -10.13
C CYS A 350 16.91 5.73 -10.87
N MET A 351 18.19 6.00 -11.14
CA MET A 351 19.09 5.10 -11.87
C MET A 351 19.45 3.82 -11.10
N GLY A 352 19.38 3.84 -9.76
CA GLY A 352 19.83 2.73 -8.91
C GLY A 352 18.77 1.67 -8.60
N THR A 353 17.52 1.83 -9.05
CA THR A 353 16.47 0.82 -8.87
C THR A 353 16.57 -0.31 -9.88
N SER A 354 16.29 -1.52 -9.43
CA SER A 354 16.43 -2.74 -10.24
C SER A 354 15.35 -3.76 -9.89
N SER A 355 15.00 -4.63 -10.84
CA SER A 355 14.12 -5.78 -10.57
C SER A 355 14.76 -6.71 -9.53
N LEU A 356 13.94 -7.23 -8.62
CA LEU A 356 14.32 -8.20 -7.59
C LEU A 356 14.72 -9.56 -8.18
N PHE A 357 14.51 -9.78 -9.48
CA PHE A 357 15.04 -10.92 -10.22
C PHE A 357 16.50 -10.74 -10.68
N TYR A 358 17.10 -9.58 -10.40
CA TYR A 358 18.53 -9.37 -10.49
C TYR A 358 19.15 -9.17 -9.12
N GLU A 359 20.39 -9.58 -8.98
CA GLU A 359 21.10 -9.50 -7.71
C GLU A 359 21.36 -8.01 -7.35
N LEU A 360 20.74 -7.52 -6.26
CA LEU A 360 20.88 -6.13 -5.80
C LEU A 360 22.24 -5.92 -5.12
N PRO A 361 22.88 -4.74 -5.11
CA PRO A 361 24.15 -4.57 -4.40
C PRO A 361 24.06 -4.89 -2.90
N LYS A 362 25.11 -5.49 -2.31
CA LYS A 362 25.13 -5.84 -0.88
C LYS A 362 25.16 -4.60 0.02
N GLU A 363 25.90 -3.58 -0.40
CA GLU A 363 26.15 -2.33 0.34
C GLU A 363 25.30 -1.17 -0.22
N ARG A 364 24.13 -1.51 -0.77
CA ARG A 364 23.21 -0.55 -1.37
C ARG A 364 22.69 0.46 -0.35
N ARG A 365 22.79 1.75 -0.67
CA ARG A 365 22.31 2.87 0.16
C ARG A 365 20.87 3.25 -0.20
N CYS A 366 20.19 3.92 0.72
CA CYS A 366 18.79 4.35 0.53
C CYS A 366 18.59 5.24 -0.71
N GLY A 367 19.50 6.18 -0.98
CA GLY A 367 19.42 7.03 -2.18
C GLY A 367 19.46 6.24 -3.49
N GLU A 368 20.26 5.17 -3.56
CA GLU A 368 20.32 4.27 -4.71
C GLU A 368 19.05 3.42 -4.86
N ALA A 369 18.33 3.21 -3.76
CA ALA A 369 17.04 2.53 -3.74
C ALA A 369 15.85 3.50 -3.86
N CYS A 370 16.07 4.77 -4.23
CA CYS A 370 15.00 5.79 -4.31
C CYS A 370 14.26 6.00 -2.97
N ILE A 371 14.89 5.69 -1.83
CA ILE A 371 14.32 5.89 -0.50
C ILE A 371 14.84 7.23 0.02
N ALA A 372 13.93 8.19 0.23
CA ALA A 372 14.30 9.49 0.79
C ALA A 372 14.85 9.38 2.22
N GLU A 373 15.71 10.31 2.63
CA GLU A 373 16.39 10.30 3.94
C GLU A 373 15.43 10.15 5.13
N HIS A 374 14.26 10.80 5.03
CA HIS A 374 13.22 10.67 6.04
C HIS A 374 12.67 9.25 6.16
N TRP A 375 12.58 8.48 5.08
CA TRP A 375 12.04 7.12 5.08
C TRP A 375 13.11 6.04 5.29
N CYS A 376 14.38 6.41 5.21
CA CYS A 376 15.48 5.46 5.32
C CYS A 376 15.62 4.87 6.73
N THR A 377 15.80 3.56 6.83
CA THR A 377 16.03 2.82 8.09
C THR A 377 17.43 2.25 8.22
N CYS A 378 18.27 2.37 7.20
CA CYS A 378 19.65 1.86 7.20
C CYS A 378 20.62 2.77 7.97
N GLU A 379 20.26 4.03 8.12
CA GLU A 379 21.14 5.07 8.64
C GLU A 379 21.21 5.03 10.17
N SER A 380 22.42 5.25 10.69
CA SER A 380 22.68 5.24 12.13
C SER A 380 22.43 6.62 12.72
N TYR A 381 21.52 6.67 13.69
CA TYR A 381 21.19 7.88 14.43
C TYR A 381 21.45 7.64 15.92
N VAL A 382 22.05 8.62 16.59
CA VAL A 382 22.26 8.59 18.04
C VAL A 382 21.45 9.70 18.68
N GLN A 383 20.83 9.40 19.82
CA GLN A 383 20.11 10.40 20.59
C GLN A 383 21.12 11.40 21.17
N VAL A 384 20.86 12.70 20.98
CA VAL A 384 21.65 13.81 21.52
C VAL A 384 20.83 14.58 22.57
N SER A 385 21.51 15.44 23.34
CA SER A 385 20.81 16.32 24.29
C SER A 385 19.86 17.25 23.54
N VAL A 386 18.70 17.51 24.15
CA VAL A 386 17.75 18.50 23.63
C VAL A 386 18.22 19.92 23.97
N GLU A 387 18.97 20.08 25.07
CA GLU A 387 19.46 21.35 25.57
C GLU A 387 20.37 22.04 24.54
N GLY A 388 19.99 23.25 24.11
CA GLY A 388 20.68 24.03 23.08
C GLY A 388 20.11 23.82 21.68
N LEU A 389 19.36 22.73 21.44
CA LEU A 389 18.81 22.36 20.14
C LEU A 389 17.27 22.52 20.06
N GLU A 390 16.63 23.10 21.08
CA GLU A 390 15.18 23.34 21.08
C GLU A 390 14.72 24.27 19.95
N HIS A 391 15.62 25.15 19.51
CA HIS A 391 15.38 26.10 18.43
C HIS A 391 15.05 25.41 17.10
N LEU A 392 15.62 24.23 16.83
CA LEU A 392 15.32 23.42 15.63
C LEU A 392 13.84 23.04 15.57
N GLY A 393 13.25 22.65 16.71
CA GLY A 393 11.81 22.39 16.81
C GLY A 393 10.97 23.63 16.49
N SER A 394 11.43 24.81 16.91
CA SER A 394 10.76 26.08 16.64
C SER A 394 10.81 26.44 15.16
N ILE A 395 11.93 26.19 14.48
CA ILE A 395 12.09 26.39 13.03
C ILE A 395 11.15 25.46 12.25
N ILE A 396 11.03 24.19 12.65
CA ILE A 396 10.10 23.25 12.02
C ILE A 396 8.65 23.73 12.18
N VAL A 397 8.24 24.11 13.38
CA VAL A 397 6.86 24.62 13.61
C VAL A 397 6.62 25.93 12.85
N TYR A 398 7.63 26.79 12.74
CA TYR A 398 7.56 27.98 11.90
C TYR A 398 7.32 27.60 10.44
N ARG A 399 8.05 26.61 9.91
CA ARG A 399 7.87 26.11 8.54
C ARG A 399 6.48 25.53 8.31
N ILE A 400 5.94 24.75 9.26
CA ILE A 400 4.55 24.24 9.18
C ILE A 400 3.56 25.40 9.05
N ASN A 401 3.70 26.43 9.90
CA ASN A 401 2.84 27.61 9.84
C ASN A 401 2.98 28.37 8.51
N GLN A 402 4.19 28.42 7.93
CA GLN A 402 4.38 29.02 6.60
C GLN A 402 3.61 28.27 5.52
N VAL A 403 3.67 26.93 5.51
CA VAL A 403 2.91 26.08 4.57
C VAL A 403 1.41 26.35 4.69
N LEU A 404 0.86 26.37 5.91
CA LEU A 404 -0.55 26.69 6.16
C LEU A 404 -0.91 28.13 5.73
N SER A 405 0.00 29.10 5.89
CA SER A 405 -0.25 30.50 5.53
C SER A 405 -0.21 30.78 4.02
N LYS A 406 0.52 29.97 3.26
CA LYS A 406 0.69 30.11 1.80
C LYS A 406 -0.31 29.28 0.99
N SER A 407 -1.01 28.36 1.64
CA SER A 407 -2.03 27.52 1.03
C SER A 407 -3.40 28.21 1.06
N ASN A 408 -4.37 27.59 0.41
CA ASN A 408 -5.76 28.05 0.35
C ASN A 408 -6.53 27.93 1.69
N VAL A 409 -5.86 27.50 2.77
CA VAL A 409 -6.45 27.34 4.11
C VAL A 409 -6.02 28.43 5.09
N LYS A 410 -5.37 29.49 4.58
CA LYS A 410 -4.97 30.65 5.38
C LYS A 410 -6.17 31.21 6.15
N GLY A 411 -6.03 31.30 7.47
CA GLY A 411 -7.07 31.81 8.37
C GLY A 411 -8.09 30.77 8.83
N LEU A 412 -8.06 29.55 8.30
CA LEU A 412 -8.89 28.43 8.79
C LEU A 412 -8.22 27.65 9.91
N CYS A 413 -6.89 27.55 9.87
CA CYS A 413 -6.10 26.81 10.86
C CYS A 413 -5.53 27.75 11.94
N HIS A 414 -5.59 27.32 13.20
CA HIS A 414 -4.82 27.89 14.29
C HIS A 414 -3.32 27.91 13.98
N ARG A 415 -2.66 29.00 14.39
CA ARG A 415 -1.21 29.08 14.34
C ARG A 415 -0.60 28.16 15.40
N LEU A 416 0.13 27.15 14.96
CA LEU A 416 0.78 26.21 15.85
C LEU A 416 1.93 26.86 16.61
N LYS A 417 2.12 26.45 17.87
CA LYS A 417 3.29 26.76 18.70
C LYS A 417 4.00 25.45 19.03
N LEU A 418 5.32 25.51 19.17
CA LEU A 418 6.08 24.38 19.70
C LEU A 418 5.60 24.12 21.15
N GLY A 419 5.22 22.87 21.43
CA GLY A 419 4.89 22.42 22.78
C GLY A 419 6.18 22.01 23.50
N LYS A 420 6.70 20.83 23.13
CA LYS A 420 7.95 20.29 23.68
C LYS A 420 8.70 19.46 22.65
N VAL A 421 10.02 19.64 22.57
CA VAL A 421 10.90 18.69 21.87
C VAL A 421 11.12 17.48 22.79
N LEU A 422 10.70 16.31 22.34
CA LEU A 422 10.76 15.07 23.12
C LEU A 422 12.06 14.32 22.89
N ARG A 423 12.59 14.36 21.67
CA ARG A 423 13.79 13.63 21.25
C ARG A 423 14.43 14.31 20.06
N ILE A 424 15.77 14.36 20.07
CA ILE A 424 16.59 14.73 18.91
C ILE A 424 17.60 13.60 18.69
N GLU A 425 17.76 13.21 17.44
CA GLU A 425 18.75 12.22 17.03
C GLU A 425 19.61 12.79 15.91
N HIS A 426 20.92 12.65 16.04
CA HIS A 426 21.90 13.13 15.07
C HIS A 426 22.43 11.96 14.23
N LYS A 427 22.43 12.14 12.90
CA LYS A 427 22.96 11.16 11.96
C LYS A 427 24.46 11.00 12.17
N GLN A 428 24.90 9.75 12.25
CA GLN A 428 26.31 9.40 12.30
C GLN A 428 26.77 8.99 10.90
N HIS A 429 27.91 9.50 10.48
CA HIS A 429 28.51 9.17 9.20
C HIS A 429 29.71 8.26 9.42
N PHE A 430 29.84 7.23 8.58
CA PHE A 430 30.93 6.26 8.65
C PHE A 430 31.58 6.07 7.27
N ASP A 431 32.88 5.83 7.24
CA ASP A 431 33.58 5.36 6.04
C ASP A 431 33.33 3.87 5.76
N GLU A 432 33.86 3.34 4.66
CA GLU A 432 33.72 1.92 4.29
C GLU A 432 34.36 0.96 5.31
N SER A 433 35.31 1.46 6.11
CA SER A 433 35.95 0.70 7.19
C SER A 433 35.17 0.78 8.52
N GLY A 434 34.05 1.52 8.55
CA GLY A 434 33.23 1.71 9.74
C GLY A 434 33.76 2.76 10.72
N ASN A 435 34.73 3.58 10.33
CA ASN A 435 35.22 4.68 11.17
C ASN A 435 34.29 5.87 11.03
N LYS A 436 33.99 6.53 12.16
CA LYS A 436 33.16 7.74 12.17
C LYS A 436 33.88 8.86 11.41
N ILE A 437 33.21 9.43 10.42
CA ILE A 437 33.69 10.57 9.63
C ILE A 437 32.81 11.79 9.91
N GLN A 438 33.36 12.97 9.66
CA GLN A 438 32.63 14.23 9.76
C GLN A 438 31.99 14.56 8.41
N SER A 439 30.71 14.92 8.42
CA SER A 439 29.98 15.38 7.24
C SER A 439 30.03 16.91 7.16
N SER A 440 29.90 17.44 5.95
CA SER A 440 29.73 18.88 5.70
C SER A 440 28.32 19.37 6.06
N THR A 441 27.38 18.46 6.23
CA THR A 441 25.97 18.72 6.58
C THR A 441 25.57 17.81 7.73
N ASP A 442 24.82 18.36 8.69
CA ASP A 442 24.30 17.64 9.83
C ASP A 442 22.83 17.29 9.60
N THR A 443 22.48 16.02 9.76
CA THR A 443 21.09 15.57 9.65
C THR A 443 20.52 15.25 11.02
N PHE A 444 19.40 15.87 11.37
CA PHE A 444 18.70 15.63 12.62
C PHE A 444 17.32 15.03 12.40
N ARG A 445 16.94 14.11 13.29
CA ARG A 445 15.56 13.62 13.44
C ARG A 445 14.99 14.12 14.75
N LEU A 446 13.86 14.80 14.67
CA LEU A 446 13.20 15.39 15.82
C LEU A 446 11.85 14.72 16.05
N LYS A 447 11.53 14.42 17.30
CA LYS A 447 10.18 14.07 17.75
C LYS A 447 9.72 15.15 18.72
N PHE A 448 8.61 15.81 18.42
CA PHE A 448 8.15 16.97 19.17
C PHE A 448 6.62 17.07 19.20
N THR A 449 6.11 17.88 20.11
CA THR A 449 4.68 18.18 20.26
C THR A 449 4.39 19.62 19.89
N THR A 450 3.13 19.90 19.52
CA THR A 450 2.66 21.25 19.19
C THR A 450 1.41 21.62 19.98
N LEU A 451 1.12 22.92 20.05
CA LEU A 451 -0.08 23.50 20.64
C LEU A 451 -0.82 24.36 19.61
N PRO A 452 -2.16 24.47 19.66
CA PRO A 452 -3.08 23.71 20.51
C PRO A 452 -3.12 22.22 20.11
N ASN A 453 -3.87 21.37 20.82
CA ASN A 453 -4.12 19.92 20.55
C ASN A 453 -3.04 18.87 20.90
N GLY A 454 -1.83 19.26 21.30
CA GLY A 454 -0.82 18.27 21.70
C GLY A 454 -0.31 17.42 20.54
N GLY A 455 -0.33 17.95 19.32
CA GLY A 455 0.01 17.21 18.12
C GLY A 455 1.42 16.67 18.12
N LEU A 456 1.58 15.36 17.93
CA LEU A 456 2.85 14.65 17.98
C LEU A 456 3.41 14.50 16.56
N PHE A 457 4.61 15.01 16.34
CA PHE A 457 5.27 15.02 15.04
C PHE A 457 6.65 14.37 15.09
N ARG A 458 7.06 13.86 13.92
CA ARG A 458 8.43 13.51 13.59
C ARG A 458 8.87 14.33 12.38
N ALA A 459 10.07 14.89 12.43
CA ALA A 459 10.67 15.59 11.31
C ALA A 459 12.11 15.10 11.05
N THR A 460 12.53 15.11 9.79
CA THR A 460 13.94 15.03 9.41
C THR A 460 14.35 16.35 8.78
N ILE A 461 15.45 16.93 9.26
CA ILE A 461 16.00 18.20 8.78
C ILE A 461 17.48 18.04 8.47
N GLU A 462 17.96 18.82 7.50
CA GLU A 462 19.38 18.96 7.20
C GLU A 462 19.83 20.36 7.58
N CYS A 463 20.97 20.46 8.24
CA CYS A 463 21.55 21.68 8.77
C CYS A 463 22.96 21.85 8.21
N ASP A 464 23.38 23.10 8.03
CA ASP A 464 24.80 23.41 7.94
C ASP A 464 25.47 23.20 9.30
N GLN A 465 26.81 23.14 9.35
CA GLN A 465 27.56 22.88 10.58
C GLN A 465 27.34 23.90 11.70
N SER A 466 26.83 25.10 11.35
CA SER A 466 26.50 26.14 12.31
C SER A 466 25.05 26.09 12.80
N GLU A 467 24.24 25.15 12.25
CA GLU A 467 22.81 24.99 12.50
C GLU A 467 21.99 26.26 12.20
N THR A 468 22.53 27.17 11.38
CA THR A 468 21.88 28.43 11.02
C THR A 468 21.02 28.30 9.76
N VAL A 469 21.40 27.42 8.84
CA VAL A 469 20.66 27.11 7.62
C VAL A 469 20.04 25.74 7.75
N VAL A 470 18.73 25.71 7.95
CA VAL A 470 17.96 24.46 8.10
C VAL A 470 17.12 24.22 6.85
N ASP A 471 17.44 23.18 6.09
CA ASP A 471 16.59 22.68 5.02
C ASP A 471 15.50 21.75 5.58
N ILE A 472 14.25 22.04 5.18
CA ILE A 472 13.06 21.34 5.66
C ILE A 472 12.14 21.07 4.47
N GLN A 473 12.07 19.79 4.11
CA GLN A 473 11.10 19.28 3.15
C GLN A 473 9.77 19.03 3.87
N GLU A 474 8.67 19.52 3.30
CA GLU A 474 7.33 19.37 3.88
C GLU A 474 6.95 17.89 4.07
N ASP A 475 7.31 17.04 3.10
CA ASP A 475 7.05 15.60 3.12
C ASP A 475 7.87 14.86 4.18
N PHE A 476 8.85 15.51 4.80
CA PHE A 476 9.65 14.95 5.88
C PHE A 476 9.11 15.33 7.27
N ILE A 477 7.91 15.92 7.34
CA ILE A 477 7.21 16.21 8.59
C ILE A 477 5.96 15.34 8.67
N THR A 478 5.98 14.37 9.59
CA THR A 478 4.95 13.34 9.74
C THR A 478 4.23 13.49 11.07
N ARG A 479 2.89 13.43 11.04
CA ARG A 479 2.04 13.42 12.24
C ARG A 479 1.86 11.98 12.74
N LEU A 480 2.21 11.75 14.00
CA LEU A 480 2.27 10.42 14.64
C LEU A 480 1.05 10.08 15.53
N ASN A 481 0.14 11.02 15.76
CA ASN A 481 -1.12 10.76 16.45
C ASN A 481 -2.30 11.22 15.59
N SER A 482 -3.46 10.59 15.79
CA SER A 482 -4.66 10.95 15.06
C SER A 482 -5.01 12.41 15.26
N TYR A 483 -5.42 13.07 14.18
CA TYR A 483 -5.97 14.42 14.17
C TYR A 483 -7.49 14.41 13.99
N GLY A 484 -8.12 13.23 13.97
CA GLY A 484 -9.57 13.02 13.96
C GLY A 484 -10.37 14.09 13.21
N ASN A 485 -11.27 14.75 13.94
CA ASN A 485 -12.07 15.86 13.43
C ASN A 485 -11.45 17.24 13.70
N GLU A 486 -10.19 17.32 14.14
CA GLU A 486 -9.50 18.59 14.43
C GLU A 486 -9.12 19.35 13.15
N SER A 487 -9.07 18.68 12.00
CA SER A 487 -8.74 19.30 10.70
C SER A 487 -9.93 19.36 9.72
N TYR A 488 -11.15 19.42 10.25
CA TYR A 488 -12.41 19.38 9.47
C TYR A 488 -12.56 20.52 8.44
N CYS A 489 -11.98 21.69 8.71
CA CYS A 489 -11.99 22.87 7.86
C CYS A 489 -11.07 22.76 6.63
N VAL A 490 -10.26 21.69 6.53
CA VAL A 490 -9.33 21.46 5.43
C VAL A 490 -9.71 20.20 4.67
N SER A 491 -9.82 20.30 3.35
CA SER A 491 -10.09 19.16 2.47
C SER A 491 -8.83 18.50 1.91
N GLU A 492 -7.67 19.14 2.04
CA GLU A 492 -6.40 18.64 1.50
C GLU A 492 -5.67 17.72 2.50
N ASN A 493 -5.43 16.47 2.10
CA ASN A 493 -4.80 15.44 2.95
C ASN A 493 -3.43 15.87 3.50
N ALA A 494 -2.57 16.45 2.65
CA ALA A 494 -1.22 16.89 3.04
C ALA A 494 -1.23 18.00 4.10
N LEU A 495 -2.29 18.82 4.13
CA LEU A 495 -2.45 19.92 5.08
C LEU A 495 -3.23 19.50 6.33
N LYS A 496 -4.12 18.49 6.24
CA LYS A 496 -4.88 17.96 7.37
C LYS A 496 -4.01 17.51 8.53
N ARG A 497 -2.82 16.96 8.27
CA ARG A 497 -1.86 16.55 9.30
C ARG A 497 -1.28 17.71 10.11
N PHE A 498 -1.34 18.94 9.58
CA PHE A 498 -0.83 20.15 10.20
C PHE A 498 -1.93 21.04 10.77
N CYS A 499 -3.10 21.08 10.13
CA CYS A 499 -4.15 22.02 10.49
C CYS A 499 -4.85 21.64 11.79
N VAL A 500 -5.11 22.66 12.61
CA VAL A 500 -6.05 22.62 13.73
C VAL A 500 -7.09 23.69 13.49
N CYS A 501 -8.31 23.27 13.22
CA CYS A 501 -9.50 24.09 13.20
C CYS A 501 -10.02 24.23 14.65
#